data_AF-A0A1H6S4Y9-F1
#
_entry.id   AF-A0A1H6S4Y9-F1
#
_cell.length_a   1.000
_cell.length_b   1.000
_cell.length_c   1.000
_cell.angle_alpha   90.00
_cell.angle_beta   90.00
_cell.angle_gamma   90.00
#
_symmetry.space_group_name_H-M   'P 1'
#
loop_
_entity.id
_entity.type
_entity.pdbx_description
1 polymer ?
#
loop_
_entity_poly.entity_id
_entity_poly.type
_entity_poly.pdbx_seq_one_letter_code
_entity_poly.pdbx_strand_id
1 'polypeptide(L)'
;MSRFFKSLFIVNILSLILSLIYFFMPEPSIFANIFGLILILTLTGNTVAASIVNRQKAVSFVYLLLSSFGLIIVMILNTITSLMPSNQSSQSVIAIGLMLLLLIVGALFTGLTLKDKRKWDKTDLVTAKQSSESYRKTRKAILIFLSVLLFIGTLLAIVMLTNLPSGLIEAGLSPYSFFYSFIYLSLAGISLKLINIKKHPIISNIFGALGIGLYILYAVPFLSIPSMLNEAEENYTKAFSNEWKTFDDDISEFKDIPLSIPAFFFGTASEDYSLEQDVLFYEGTEGVDKELELRFDAYMPPEDAESLPGERSVLIRIHGGGWGTGGKGFFNFSQINKYFASQGYTVFDVQYGLEESGQSAVFLSGPDTVYGDFSIDDMVRHLGIFTTYLADNSDTYNADINSVFISGGSAGGQLANALTLASSSGDYPDLVDPRLTVKG
;
A
#
# COMPACT_ATOMS: atom_id res chain seq x y z
N MET A 1 16.88 33.55 2.29
CA MET A 1 17.13 32.20 2.85
C MET A 1 16.84 32.05 4.34
N SER A 2 17.19 32.98 5.23
CA SER A 2 16.80 32.86 6.66
C SER A 2 15.28 32.67 6.87
N ARG A 3 14.44 33.40 6.11
CA ARG A 3 12.98 33.20 6.12
C ARG A 3 12.56 31.79 5.68
N PHE A 4 13.17 31.24 4.63
CA PHE A 4 12.90 29.88 4.15
C PHE A 4 13.19 28.81 5.21
N PHE A 5 14.37 28.84 5.84
CA PHE A 5 14.69 27.89 6.91
C PHE A 5 13.83 28.10 8.15
N LYS A 6 13.41 29.34 8.44
CA LYS A 6 12.50 29.65 9.55
C LYS A 6 11.13 29.03 9.29
N SER A 7 10.58 29.23 8.09
CA SER A 7 9.34 28.58 7.67
C SER A 7 9.48 27.07 7.75
N LEU A 8 10.52 26.49 7.16
CA LEU A 8 10.71 25.04 7.14
C LEU A 8 10.86 24.45 8.55
N PHE A 9 11.58 25.12 9.45
CA PHE A 9 11.65 24.74 10.86
C PHE A 9 10.26 24.73 11.52
N ILE A 10 9.48 25.80 11.33
CA ILE A 10 8.12 25.89 11.89
C ILE A 10 7.24 24.78 11.34
N VAL A 11 7.27 24.53 10.02
CA VAL A 11 6.43 23.52 9.39
C VAL A 11 6.87 22.10 9.79
N ASN A 12 8.16 21.84 10.07
CA ASN A 12 8.58 20.56 10.67
C ASN A 12 7.95 20.35 12.06
N ILE A 13 7.97 21.37 12.93
CA ILE A 13 7.37 21.28 14.26
C ILE A 13 5.85 21.08 14.15
N LEU A 14 5.20 21.81 13.24
CA LEU A 14 3.78 21.65 12.95
C LEU A 14 3.46 20.24 12.45
N SER A 15 4.20 19.74 11.45
CA SER A 15 4.04 18.37 10.94
C SER A 15 4.27 17.34 12.03
N LEU A 16 5.23 17.53 12.95
CA LEU A 16 5.48 16.61 14.05
C LEU A 16 4.28 16.54 15.01
N ILE A 17 3.75 17.70 15.41
CA ILE A 17 2.57 17.77 16.29
C ILE A 17 1.36 17.13 15.60
N LEU A 18 1.09 17.49 14.34
CA LEU A 18 -0.04 16.94 13.59
C LEU A 18 0.12 15.44 13.34
N SER A 19 1.34 14.93 13.18
CA SER A 19 1.60 13.48 13.08
C SER A 19 1.26 12.75 14.37
N LEU A 20 1.58 13.35 15.52
CA LEU A 20 1.21 12.79 16.82
C LEU A 20 -0.31 12.82 17.04
N ILE A 21 -0.97 13.91 16.65
CA ILE A 21 -2.44 14.00 16.70
C ILE A 21 -3.07 12.92 15.80
N TYR A 22 -2.63 12.81 14.55
CA TYR A 22 -3.14 11.81 13.61
C TYR A 22 -2.90 10.38 14.10
N PHE A 23 -1.78 10.12 14.77
CA PHE A 23 -1.51 8.81 15.35
C PHE A 23 -2.54 8.41 16.43
N PHE A 24 -2.96 9.34 17.28
CA PHE A 24 -3.97 9.07 18.30
C PHE A 24 -5.41 9.16 17.79
N MET A 25 -5.62 9.85 16.66
CA MET A 25 -6.94 10.09 16.04
C MET A 25 -6.82 9.93 14.52
N PRO A 26 -6.72 8.68 14.00
CA PRO A 26 -6.40 8.40 12.60
C PRO A 26 -7.60 8.57 11.65
N GLU A 27 -8.49 9.52 11.92
CA GLU A 27 -9.72 9.72 11.14
C GLU A 27 -9.42 10.35 9.77
N PRO A 28 -9.83 9.67 8.68
CA PRO A 28 -9.82 10.28 7.35
C PRO A 28 -10.72 11.52 7.35
N SER A 29 -10.14 12.68 7.06
CA SER A 29 -10.91 13.92 6.92
C SER A 29 -10.24 14.88 5.95
N ILE A 30 -10.99 15.90 5.50
CA ILE A 30 -10.43 17.00 4.72
C ILE A 30 -9.26 17.66 5.49
N PHE A 31 -9.38 17.80 6.82
CA PHE A 31 -8.31 18.32 7.67
C PHE A 31 -7.09 17.41 7.71
N ALA A 32 -7.28 16.08 7.78
CA ALA A 32 -6.20 15.12 7.68
C ALA A 32 -5.48 15.22 6.33
N ASN A 33 -6.21 15.43 5.23
CA ASN A 33 -5.60 15.64 3.91
C ASN A 33 -4.87 16.98 3.79
N ILE A 34 -5.36 18.06 4.39
CA ILE A 34 -4.62 19.32 4.48
C ILE A 34 -3.30 19.10 5.24
N PHE A 35 -3.33 18.37 6.36
CA PHE A 35 -2.12 17.95 7.07
C PHE A 35 -1.20 17.12 6.17
N GLY A 36 -1.73 16.15 5.42
CA GLY A 36 -0.97 15.34 4.48
C GLY A 36 -0.23 16.19 3.44
N LEU A 37 -0.89 17.22 2.89
CA LEU A 37 -0.25 18.18 1.98
C LEU A 37 0.87 18.97 2.67
N ILE A 38 0.64 19.41 3.91
CA ILE A 38 1.68 20.09 4.73
C ILE A 38 2.87 19.14 4.94
N LEU A 39 2.61 17.87 5.26
CA LEU A 39 3.65 16.85 5.44
C LEU A 39 4.46 16.67 4.16
N ILE A 40 3.82 16.51 3.00
CA ILE A 40 4.49 16.42 1.69
C ILE A 40 5.41 17.63 1.46
N LEU A 41 4.90 18.85 1.68
CA LEU A 41 5.69 20.07 1.55
C LEU A 41 6.87 20.12 2.51
N THR A 42 6.70 19.64 3.75
CA THR A 42 7.78 19.52 4.74
C THR A 42 8.86 18.56 4.26
N LEU A 43 8.48 17.35 3.83
CA LEU A 43 9.41 16.32 3.36
C LEU A 43 10.19 16.78 2.12
N THR A 44 9.49 17.33 1.12
CA THR A 44 10.11 17.86 -0.09
C THR A 44 11.01 19.06 0.23
N GLY A 45 10.52 20.00 1.04
CA GLY A 45 11.26 21.19 1.45
C GLY A 45 12.55 20.83 2.20
N ASN A 46 12.48 19.89 3.14
CA ASN A 46 13.65 19.38 3.86
C ASN A 46 14.62 18.67 2.94
N THR A 47 14.15 17.83 2.00
CA THR A 47 15.02 17.11 1.05
C THR A 47 15.77 18.10 0.15
N VAL A 48 15.08 19.10 -0.41
CA VAL A 48 15.68 20.15 -1.23
C VAL A 48 16.67 20.97 -0.41
N ALA A 49 16.28 21.41 0.78
CA ALA A 49 17.14 22.18 1.68
C ALA A 49 18.39 21.39 2.08
N ALA A 50 18.22 20.13 2.47
CA ALA A 50 19.31 19.22 2.83
C ALA A 50 20.25 19.02 1.65
N SER A 51 19.76 18.93 0.41
CA SER A 51 20.57 18.76 -0.80
C SER A 51 21.46 19.96 -1.12
N ILE A 52 20.96 21.18 -0.92
CA ILE A 52 21.62 22.42 -1.36
C ILE A 52 22.55 23.00 -0.28
N VAL A 53 22.21 22.85 1.01
CA VAL A 53 22.96 23.48 2.11
C VAL A 53 24.24 22.72 2.40
N ASN A 54 25.41 23.28 2.14
CA ASN A 54 26.69 22.62 2.45
C ASN A 54 27.16 22.73 3.91
N ARG A 55 26.47 23.52 4.73
CA ARG A 55 26.69 23.59 6.19
C ARG A 55 25.94 22.44 6.88
N GLN A 56 26.34 22.09 8.11
CA GLN A 56 25.73 20.96 8.85
C GLN A 56 25.70 19.65 8.04
N LYS A 57 26.83 19.29 7.43
CA LYS A 57 26.95 18.17 6.48
C LYS A 57 26.47 16.85 7.07
N ALA A 58 26.80 16.56 8.33
CA ALA A 58 26.39 15.33 8.98
C ALA A 58 24.87 15.21 9.08
N VAL A 59 24.19 16.20 9.69
CA VAL A 59 22.73 16.16 9.91
C VAL A 59 21.96 16.18 8.59
N SER A 60 22.37 17.01 7.62
CA SER A 60 21.74 17.00 6.29
C SER A 60 21.93 15.68 5.53
N PHE A 61 23.09 15.04 5.68
CA PHE A 61 23.34 13.73 5.07
C PHE A 61 22.51 12.62 5.75
N VAL A 62 22.40 12.66 7.09
CA VAL A 62 21.52 11.75 7.85
C VAL A 62 20.07 11.91 7.42
N TYR A 63 19.58 13.14 7.26
CA TYR A 63 18.22 13.37 6.76
C TYR A 63 18.00 12.73 5.39
N LEU A 64 18.93 12.92 4.44
CA LEU A 64 18.80 12.36 3.10
C LEU A 64 18.88 10.82 3.09
N LEU A 65 19.70 10.22 3.95
CA LEU A 65 19.74 8.75 4.13
C LEU A 65 18.43 8.22 4.71
N LEU A 66 17.89 8.90 5.73
CA LEU A 66 16.63 8.51 6.34
C LEU A 66 15.45 8.70 5.37
N SER A 67 15.46 9.76 4.56
CA SER A 67 14.46 10.02 3.54
C SER A 67 14.54 9.08 2.33
N SER A 68 15.71 8.54 2.02
CA SER A 68 15.84 7.51 0.97
C SER A 68 15.52 6.11 1.52
N PHE A 69 16.33 5.60 2.44
CA PHE A 69 16.21 4.23 2.92
C PHE A 69 15.12 4.05 3.98
N GLY A 70 14.89 5.05 4.83
CA GLY A 70 13.83 5.00 5.84
C GLY A 70 12.44 5.00 5.20
N LEU A 71 12.21 5.75 4.12
CA LEU A 71 10.93 5.71 3.40
C LEU A 71 10.68 4.37 2.70
N ILE A 72 11.71 3.65 2.26
CA ILE A 72 11.57 2.26 1.78
C ILE A 72 11.08 1.36 2.92
N ILE A 73 11.63 1.52 4.12
CA ILE A 73 11.22 0.75 5.30
C ILE A 73 9.78 1.09 5.69
N VAL A 74 9.42 2.37 5.72
CA VAL A 74 8.04 2.83 6.00
C VAL A 74 7.05 2.19 5.03
N MET A 75 7.35 2.26 3.73
CA MET A 75 6.54 1.66 2.67
C MET A 75 6.34 0.15 2.89
N ILE A 76 7.43 -0.61 3.05
CA ILE A 76 7.36 -2.07 3.24
C ILE A 76 6.60 -2.45 4.52
N LEU A 77 6.89 -1.77 5.63
CA LEU A 77 6.28 -2.09 6.91
C LEU A 77 4.79 -1.78 6.93
N ASN A 78 4.35 -0.65 6.37
CA ASN A 78 2.93 -0.32 6.26
C ASN A 78 2.18 -1.35 5.40
N THR A 79 2.78 -1.79 4.29
CA THR A 79 2.22 -2.85 3.46
C THR A 79 2.07 -4.15 4.24
N ILE A 80 3.13 -4.61 4.93
CA ILE A 80 3.11 -5.86 5.69
C ILE A 80 2.07 -5.79 6.81
N THR A 81 2.01 -4.71 7.59
CA THR A 81 1.05 -4.63 8.71
C THR A 81 -0.39 -4.55 8.22
N SER A 82 -0.64 -3.85 7.12
CA SER A 82 -1.98 -3.76 6.52
C SER A 82 -2.46 -5.13 6.02
N LEU A 83 -1.57 -5.89 5.37
CA LEU A 83 -1.86 -7.18 4.74
C LEU A 83 -1.74 -8.40 5.67
N MET A 84 -1.34 -8.22 6.92
CA MET A 84 -1.22 -9.29 7.89
C MET A 84 -2.53 -9.45 8.68
N PRO A 85 -3.28 -10.55 8.55
CA PRO A 85 -4.56 -10.73 9.25
C PRO A 85 -4.46 -10.50 10.76
N SER A 86 -3.44 -11.07 11.40
CA SER A 86 -3.23 -10.99 12.85
C SER A 86 -2.82 -9.61 13.37
N ASN A 87 -2.45 -8.67 12.48
CA ASN A 87 -2.17 -7.30 12.89
C ASN A 87 -3.48 -6.50 12.93
N GLN A 88 -4.07 -6.42 14.13
CA GLN A 88 -5.37 -5.77 14.33
C GLN A 88 -5.36 -4.27 14.02
N SER A 89 -4.29 -3.53 14.33
CA SER A 89 -4.27 -2.08 14.08
C SER A 89 -4.01 -1.71 12.62
N SER A 90 -3.46 -2.63 11.82
CA SER A 90 -2.97 -2.39 10.46
C SER A 90 -1.87 -1.31 10.34
N GLN A 91 -1.30 -0.86 11.45
CA GLN A 91 -0.32 0.23 11.51
C GLN A 91 1.01 -0.23 12.12
N SER A 92 2.12 0.16 11.48
CA SER A 92 3.46 -0.17 11.95
C SER A 92 4.03 0.91 12.87
N VAL A 93 4.18 0.59 14.17
CA VAL A 93 4.84 1.48 15.15
C VAL A 93 6.26 1.87 14.72
N ILE A 94 6.98 0.97 14.05
CA ILE A 94 8.32 1.23 13.53
C ILE A 94 8.27 2.23 12.37
N ALA A 95 7.33 2.07 11.43
CA ALA A 95 7.15 3.02 10.33
C ALA A 95 6.78 4.42 10.83
N ILE A 96 5.85 4.49 11.79
CA ILE A 96 5.44 5.73 12.45
C ILE A 96 6.64 6.37 13.15
N GLY A 97 7.41 5.59 13.91
CA GLY A 97 8.64 6.05 14.57
C GLY A 97 9.67 6.62 13.59
N LEU A 98 9.84 5.99 12.42
CA LEU A 98 10.71 6.49 11.35
C LEU A 98 10.21 7.81 10.76
N MET A 99 8.89 7.97 10.56
CA MET A 99 8.30 9.22 10.09
C MET A 99 8.52 10.36 11.10
N LEU A 100 8.29 10.10 12.39
CA LEU A 100 8.54 11.07 13.45
C LEU A 100 10.04 11.43 13.54
N LEU A 101 10.92 10.43 13.45
CA LEU A 101 12.37 10.65 13.44
C LEU A 101 12.79 11.54 12.25
N LEU A 102 12.19 11.33 11.08
CA LEU A 102 12.49 12.10 9.88
C LEU A 102 12.10 13.57 10.06
N LEU A 103 10.96 13.86 10.69
CA LEU A 103 10.54 15.22 11.06
C LEU A 103 11.44 15.84 12.14
N ILE A 104 11.86 15.08 13.15
CA ILE A 104 12.78 15.54 14.20
C ILE A 104 14.14 15.91 13.60
N VAL A 105 14.70 15.05 12.75
CA VAL A 105 15.99 15.30 12.08
C VAL A 105 15.87 16.51 11.13
N GLY A 106 14.73 16.66 10.44
CA GLY A 106 14.42 17.84 9.61
C GLY A 106 14.37 19.14 10.42
N ALA A 107 13.67 19.14 11.56
CA ALA A 107 13.65 20.27 12.50
C ALA A 107 15.04 20.60 13.05
N LEU A 108 15.82 19.58 13.44
CA LEU A 108 17.18 19.76 13.94
C LEU A 108 18.07 20.38 12.87
N PHE A 109 18.04 19.85 11.64
CA PHE A 109 18.81 20.37 10.52
C PHE A 109 18.48 21.84 10.22
N THR A 110 17.20 22.17 10.11
CA THR A 110 16.75 23.53 9.78
C THR A 110 17.03 24.50 10.93
N GLY A 111 16.83 24.09 12.18
CA GLY A 111 17.13 24.87 13.38
C GLY A 111 18.63 25.17 13.55
N LEU A 112 19.49 24.18 13.34
CA LEU A 112 20.96 24.38 13.36
C LEU A 112 21.41 25.32 12.25
N THR A 113 20.78 25.22 11.07
CA THR A 113 21.07 26.10 9.93
C THR A 113 20.65 27.56 10.21
N LEU A 114 19.57 27.78 10.96
CA LEU A 114 19.13 29.11 11.39
C LEU A 114 20.06 29.76 12.42
N LYS A 115 20.58 28.98 13.37
CA LYS A 115 21.47 29.48 14.44
C LYS A 115 22.85 29.87 13.92
N ASP A 116 23.26 29.37 12.75
CA ASP A 116 24.55 29.69 12.15
C ASP A 116 24.56 31.12 11.57
N LYS A 117 25.10 32.07 12.34
CA LYS A 117 25.19 33.50 11.97
C LYS A 117 26.25 33.82 10.91
N ARG A 118 27.03 32.85 10.43
CA ARG A 118 28.03 33.10 9.36
C ARG A 118 27.31 33.59 8.11
N LYS A 119 27.71 34.74 7.55
CA LYS A 119 27.16 35.24 6.26
C LYS A 119 27.25 34.11 5.23
N TRP A 120 26.15 33.84 4.53
CA TRP A 120 26.13 32.86 3.46
C TRP A 120 27.14 33.31 2.42
N ASP A 121 28.22 32.55 2.26
CA ASP A 121 29.22 32.83 1.25
C ASP A 121 29.11 31.78 0.15
N LYS A 122 29.23 32.21 -1.13
CA LYS A 122 29.35 31.27 -2.25
C LYS A 122 30.58 30.35 -2.08
N THR A 123 31.48 30.65 -1.14
CA THR A 123 32.60 29.80 -0.73
C THR A 123 32.19 28.57 0.09
N ASP A 124 31.04 28.55 0.77
CA ASP A 124 30.51 27.37 1.48
C ASP A 124 30.18 26.20 0.53
N LEU A 125 30.15 26.47 -0.78
CA LEU A 125 29.98 25.48 -1.83
C LEU A 125 31.22 24.60 -2.11
N VAL A 126 32.30 24.65 -1.32
CA VAL A 126 33.34 23.59 -1.17
C VAL A 126 34.60 24.15 -0.51
N THR A 127 35.08 23.44 0.52
CA THR A 127 36.52 23.18 0.70
C THR A 127 36.69 21.68 0.97
N ALA A 128 37.16 20.96 -0.05
CA ALA A 128 37.70 19.62 0.14
C ALA A 128 39.10 19.80 0.71
N LYS A 129 39.27 19.65 2.04
CA LYS A 129 40.58 19.37 2.61
C LYS A 129 41.14 18.13 1.90
N GLN A 130 42.46 18.07 1.68
CA GLN A 130 43.16 16.90 1.13
C GLN A 130 42.65 15.64 1.86
N SER A 131 41.84 14.86 1.16
CA SER A 131 41.25 13.65 1.69
C SER A 131 42.14 12.47 1.33
N SER A 132 42.23 11.51 2.25
CA SER A 132 43.00 10.29 2.04
C SER A 132 42.57 9.61 0.73
N GLU A 133 43.50 8.88 0.11
CA GLU A 133 43.20 8.11 -1.10
C GLU A 133 42.03 7.14 -0.91
N SER A 134 41.95 6.50 0.27
CA SER A 134 40.85 5.63 0.67
C SER A 134 39.50 6.36 0.62
N TYR A 135 39.39 7.55 1.20
CA TYR A 135 38.15 8.35 1.14
C TYR A 135 37.73 8.68 -0.30
N ARG A 136 38.69 9.00 -1.17
CA ARG A 136 38.39 9.27 -2.59
C ARG A 136 37.86 8.03 -3.33
N LYS A 137 38.41 6.85 -3.03
CA LYS A 137 37.95 5.57 -3.59
C LYS A 137 36.53 5.23 -3.11
N THR A 138 36.28 5.28 -1.79
CA THR A 138 34.95 5.03 -1.21
C THR A 138 33.90 5.98 -1.75
N ARG A 139 34.20 7.29 -1.81
CA ARG A 139 33.30 8.29 -2.37
C ARG A 139 32.93 8.01 -3.82
N LYS A 140 33.89 7.60 -4.65
CA LYS A 140 33.62 7.21 -6.05
C LYS A 140 32.74 5.97 -6.13
N ALA A 141 33.02 4.94 -5.32
CA ALA A 141 32.19 3.73 -5.28
C ALA A 141 30.74 4.05 -4.91
N ILE A 142 30.52 4.89 -3.89
CA ILE A 142 29.18 5.34 -3.49
C ILE A 142 28.50 6.11 -4.62
N LEU A 143 29.21 7.02 -5.31
CA LEU A 143 28.64 7.75 -6.44
C LEU A 143 28.26 6.83 -7.61
N ILE A 144 29.06 5.81 -7.91
CA ILE A 144 28.72 4.81 -8.93
C ILE A 144 27.46 4.06 -8.53
N PHE A 145 27.38 3.59 -7.29
CA PHE A 145 26.20 2.91 -6.76
C PHE A 145 24.93 3.79 -6.84
N LEU A 146 25.01 5.05 -6.40
CA LEU A 146 23.90 6.00 -6.50
C LEU A 146 23.50 6.29 -7.95
N SER A 147 24.47 6.33 -8.88
CA SER A 147 24.18 6.49 -10.31
C SER A 147 23.41 5.29 -10.87
N VAL A 148 23.77 4.07 -10.45
CA VAL A 148 23.05 2.85 -10.82
C VAL A 148 21.61 2.89 -10.27
N LEU A 149 21.42 3.29 -9.02
CA LEU A 149 20.07 3.42 -8.45
C LEU A 149 19.21 4.45 -9.20
N LEU A 150 19.76 5.63 -9.52
CA LEU A 150 19.04 6.64 -10.31
C LEU A 150 18.75 6.18 -11.73
N PHE A 151 19.65 5.41 -12.34
CA PHE A 151 19.43 4.79 -13.65
C PHE A 151 18.29 3.76 -13.59
N ILE A 152 18.27 2.89 -12.58
CA ILE A 152 17.14 1.97 -12.33
C ILE A 152 15.84 2.76 -12.15
N GLY A 153 15.85 3.84 -11.37
CA GLY A 153 14.68 4.72 -11.23
C GLY A 153 14.22 5.34 -12.54
N THR A 154 15.15 5.67 -13.43
CA THR A 154 14.81 6.18 -14.77
C THR A 154 14.18 5.10 -15.64
N LEU A 155 14.73 3.88 -15.62
CA LEU A 155 14.17 2.73 -16.34
C LEU A 155 12.75 2.43 -15.84
N LEU A 156 12.56 2.39 -14.53
CA LEU A 156 11.25 2.17 -13.91
C LEU A 156 10.27 3.30 -14.23
N ALA A 157 10.70 4.56 -14.23
CA ALA A 157 9.85 5.67 -14.66
C ALA A 157 9.42 5.54 -16.14
N ILE A 158 10.32 5.06 -17.02
CA ILE A 158 9.96 4.75 -18.42
C ILE A 158 8.90 3.64 -18.46
N VAL A 159 9.09 2.55 -17.71
CA VAL A 159 8.09 1.47 -17.62
C VAL A 159 6.73 1.99 -17.17
N MET A 160 6.69 2.87 -16.17
CA MET A 160 5.43 3.45 -15.67
C MET A 160 4.73 4.37 -16.70
N LEU A 161 5.50 5.07 -17.53
CA LEU A 161 4.98 6.06 -18.50
C LEU A 161 4.72 5.47 -19.88
N THR A 162 5.10 4.22 -20.11
CA THR A 162 4.96 3.55 -21.41
C THR A 162 4.16 2.27 -21.23
N ASN A 163 3.43 1.84 -22.27
CA ASN A 163 2.68 0.58 -22.26
C ASN A 163 3.59 -0.64 -22.45
N LEU A 164 4.77 -0.64 -21.83
CA LEU A 164 5.67 -1.79 -21.89
C LEU A 164 5.10 -2.90 -21.00
N PRO A 165 4.85 -4.11 -21.52
CA PRO A 165 4.34 -5.22 -20.72
C PRO A 165 5.38 -5.58 -19.66
N SER A 166 5.11 -5.21 -18.42
CA SER A 166 6.05 -5.36 -17.30
C SER A 166 5.59 -6.36 -16.23
N GLY A 167 4.40 -6.95 -16.42
CA GLY A 167 3.87 -8.03 -15.59
C GLY A 167 3.86 -7.64 -14.10
N LEU A 168 4.49 -8.46 -13.27
CA LEU A 168 4.55 -8.26 -11.82
C LEU A 168 5.28 -6.98 -11.39
N ILE A 169 6.13 -6.39 -12.26
CA ILE A 169 6.82 -5.13 -11.94
C ILE A 169 5.80 -4.00 -11.77
N GLU A 170 4.74 -3.98 -12.58
CA GLU A 170 3.70 -2.95 -12.51
C GLU A 170 2.94 -2.97 -11.17
N ALA A 171 2.65 -4.19 -10.67
CA ALA A 171 1.98 -4.41 -9.39
C ALA A 171 2.78 -3.85 -8.20
N GLY A 172 4.11 -3.83 -8.29
CA GLY A 172 4.96 -3.17 -7.30
C GLY A 172 5.20 -1.68 -7.60
N LEU A 173 5.26 -1.29 -8.86
CA LEU A 173 5.69 0.05 -9.24
C LEU A 173 4.61 1.11 -8.99
N SER A 174 3.37 0.82 -9.39
CA SER A 174 2.28 1.79 -9.40
C SER A 174 1.80 2.16 -7.98
N PRO A 175 1.52 1.21 -7.06
CA PRO A 175 1.04 1.55 -5.71
C PRO A 175 2.07 2.33 -4.88
N TYR A 176 3.36 2.17 -5.17
CA TYR A 176 4.45 2.79 -4.42
C TYR A 176 5.11 3.98 -5.13
N SER A 177 4.57 4.41 -6.28
CA SER A 177 5.15 5.49 -7.09
C SER A 177 5.40 6.74 -6.25
N PHE A 178 4.46 7.09 -5.38
CA PHE A 178 4.57 8.29 -4.57
C PHE A 178 5.75 8.24 -3.59
N PHE A 179 6.07 7.08 -3.01
CA PHE A 179 7.27 6.90 -2.19
C PHE A 179 8.55 7.04 -3.03
N TYR A 180 8.57 6.46 -4.24
CA TYR A 180 9.71 6.57 -5.14
C TYR A 180 10.05 8.04 -5.49
N SER A 181 9.05 8.92 -5.54
CA SER A 181 9.29 10.36 -5.75
C SER A 181 10.28 10.94 -4.73
N PHE A 182 10.03 10.72 -3.43
CA PHE A 182 10.89 11.22 -2.35
C PHE A 182 12.23 10.48 -2.28
N ILE A 183 12.22 9.18 -2.54
CA ILE A 183 13.42 8.34 -2.50
C ILE A 183 14.42 8.82 -3.55
N TYR A 184 14.00 8.97 -4.82
CA TYR A 184 14.90 9.40 -5.88
C TYR A 184 15.34 10.86 -5.75
N LEU A 185 14.47 11.75 -5.23
CA LEU A 185 14.87 13.11 -4.88
C LEU A 185 15.99 13.10 -3.81
N SER A 186 15.86 12.24 -2.80
CA SER A 186 16.83 12.10 -1.72
C SER A 186 18.15 11.50 -2.21
N LEU A 187 18.12 10.47 -3.06
CA LEU A 187 19.31 9.86 -3.68
C LEU A 187 20.08 10.85 -4.55
N ALA A 188 19.38 11.69 -5.32
CA ALA A 188 19.99 12.80 -6.05
C ALA A 188 20.63 13.81 -5.09
N GLY A 189 19.96 14.14 -3.99
CA GLY A 189 20.50 14.98 -2.91
C GLY A 189 21.81 14.44 -2.30
N ILE A 190 21.86 13.15 -1.99
CA ILE A 190 23.08 12.47 -1.50
C ILE A 190 24.19 12.59 -2.54
N SER A 191 23.88 12.35 -3.81
CA SER A 191 24.83 12.47 -4.91
C SER A 191 25.40 13.89 -5.01
N LEU A 192 24.56 14.92 -4.89
CA LEU A 192 24.99 16.32 -4.91
C LEU A 192 25.91 16.67 -3.74
N LYS A 193 25.68 16.10 -2.55
CA LYS A 193 26.59 16.26 -1.39
C LYS A 193 27.94 15.62 -1.61
N LEU A 194 27.95 14.51 -2.33
CA LEU A 194 29.16 13.79 -2.68
C LEU A 194 29.82 14.35 -3.94
N ILE A 195 29.25 15.29 -4.69
CA ILE A 195 29.91 15.91 -5.84
C ILE A 195 30.51 17.26 -5.43
N ASN A 196 31.69 17.58 -5.99
CA ASN A 196 32.23 18.92 -5.85
C ASN A 196 31.58 19.82 -6.91
N ILE A 197 30.48 20.48 -6.54
CA ILE A 197 29.63 21.27 -7.45
C ILE A 197 30.45 22.32 -8.22
N LYS A 198 31.44 22.95 -7.58
CA LYS A 198 32.30 23.95 -8.24
C LYS A 198 33.20 23.35 -9.32
N LYS A 199 33.70 22.13 -9.09
CA LYS A 199 34.60 21.44 -10.03
C LYS A 199 33.85 20.72 -11.15
N HIS A 200 32.62 20.27 -10.88
CA HIS A 200 31.84 19.46 -11.80
C HIS A 200 30.40 19.97 -11.92
N PRO A 201 30.19 21.23 -12.35
CA PRO A 201 28.86 21.85 -12.37
C PRO A 201 27.90 21.14 -13.32
N ILE A 202 28.38 20.66 -14.46
CA ILE A 202 27.57 19.91 -15.44
C ILE A 202 27.03 18.62 -14.80
N ILE A 203 27.91 17.84 -14.15
CA ILE A 203 27.52 16.59 -13.49
C ILE A 203 26.51 16.89 -12.38
N SER A 204 26.77 17.90 -11.54
CA SER A 204 25.81 18.31 -10.50
C SER A 204 24.45 18.72 -11.07
N ASN A 205 24.41 19.45 -12.17
CA ASN A 205 23.15 19.83 -12.82
C ASN A 205 22.41 18.61 -13.37
N ILE A 206 23.12 17.62 -13.92
CA ILE A 206 22.52 16.36 -14.39
C ILE A 206 21.86 15.63 -13.23
N PHE A 207 22.57 15.40 -12.12
CA PHE A 207 21.99 14.72 -10.94
C PHE A 207 20.81 15.48 -10.35
N GLY A 208 20.91 16.80 -10.26
CA GLY A 208 19.80 17.64 -9.77
C GLY A 208 18.58 17.59 -10.68
N ALA A 209 18.77 17.73 -12.00
CA ALA A 209 17.70 17.65 -12.98
C ALA A 209 17.06 16.26 -13.01
N LEU A 210 17.87 15.21 -12.93
CA LEU A 210 17.39 13.83 -12.87
C LEU A 210 16.55 13.58 -11.61
N GLY A 211 17.02 14.01 -10.44
CA GLY A 211 16.29 13.88 -9.18
C GLY A 211 14.95 14.61 -9.20
N ILE A 212 14.91 15.83 -9.72
CA ILE A 212 13.68 16.62 -9.87
C ILE A 212 12.75 15.96 -10.90
N GLY A 213 13.29 15.51 -12.03
CA GLY A 213 12.54 14.80 -13.07
C GLY A 213 11.86 13.56 -12.50
N LEU A 214 12.62 12.68 -11.83
CA LEU A 214 12.08 11.48 -11.20
C LEU A 214 11.04 11.82 -10.11
N TYR A 215 11.30 12.83 -9.27
CA TYR A 215 10.32 13.28 -8.28
C TYR A 215 8.98 13.65 -8.92
N ILE A 216 9.01 14.43 -10.00
CA ILE A 216 7.79 14.85 -10.70
C ILE A 216 7.11 13.64 -11.35
N LEU A 217 7.85 12.84 -12.12
CA LEU A 217 7.29 11.70 -12.85
C LEU A 217 6.60 10.71 -11.90
N TYR A 218 7.24 10.36 -10.79
CA TYR A 218 6.70 9.44 -9.81
C TYR A 218 5.54 10.00 -8.97
N ALA A 219 5.41 11.32 -8.89
CA ALA A 219 4.27 11.98 -8.27
C ALA A 219 3.04 12.06 -9.20
N VAL A 220 3.19 11.82 -10.52
CA VAL A 220 2.07 11.93 -11.48
C VAL A 220 0.88 11.05 -11.09
N PRO A 221 1.02 9.74 -10.78
CA PRO A 221 -0.13 8.92 -10.42
C PRO A 221 -0.91 9.48 -9.22
N PHE A 222 -0.20 9.95 -8.19
CA PHE A 222 -0.82 10.59 -7.03
C PHE A 222 -1.57 11.88 -7.41
N LEU A 223 -0.99 12.73 -8.26
CA LEU A 223 -1.61 13.97 -8.71
C LEU A 223 -2.81 13.72 -9.63
N SER A 224 -2.87 12.56 -10.29
CA SER A 224 -3.97 12.16 -11.17
C SER A 224 -5.17 11.56 -10.44
N ILE A 225 -5.07 11.25 -9.15
CA ILE A 225 -6.16 10.59 -8.37
C ILE A 225 -7.52 11.30 -8.55
N PRO A 226 -7.65 12.64 -8.44
CA PRO A 226 -8.95 13.28 -8.63
C PRO A 226 -9.57 13.02 -10.02
N SER A 227 -8.75 13.00 -11.07
CA SER A 227 -9.21 12.68 -12.42
C SER A 227 -9.63 11.22 -12.53
N MET A 228 -8.88 10.30 -11.91
CA MET A 228 -9.19 8.87 -11.91
C MET A 228 -10.48 8.56 -11.15
N LEU A 229 -10.75 9.27 -10.05
CA LEU A 229 -12.00 9.13 -9.30
C LEU A 229 -13.20 9.60 -10.14
N ASN A 230 -13.10 10.77 -10.78
CA ASN A 230 -14.15 11.24 -11.68
C ASN A 230 -14.41 10.25 -12.83
N GLU A 231 -13.34 9.74 -13.45
CA GLU A 231 -13.45 8.74 -14.52
C GLU A 231 -14.08 7.43 -14.01
N ALA A 232 -13.74 7.00 -12.80
CA ALA A 232 -14.35 5.83 -12.17
C ALA A 232 -15.85 6.02 -11.96
N GLU A 233 -16.29 7.17 -11.44
CA GLU A 233 -17.71 7.50 -11.27
C GLU A 233 -18.46 7.59 -12.62
N GLU A 234 -17.85 8.19 -13.63
CA GLU A 234 -18.41 8.26 -14.99
C GLU A 234 -18.59 6.86 -15.59
N ASN A 235 -17.57 6.02 -15.47
CA ASN A 235 -17.60 4.64 -15.97
C ASN A 235 -18.62 3.79 -15.21
N TYR A 236 -18.68 3.92 -13.88
CA TYR A 236 -19.65 3.23 -13.04
C TYR A 236 -21.09 3.66 -13.39
N THR A 237 -21.33 4.97 -13.52
CA THR A 237 -22.63 5.52 -13.95
C THR A 237 -23.02 5.06 -15.35
N LYS A 238 -22.06 4.94 -16.26
CA LYS A 238 -22.31 4.44 -17.62
C LYS A 238 -22.68 2.96 -17.63
N ALA A 239 -22.10 2.16 -16.75
CA ALA A 239 -22.37 0.72 -16.63
C ALA A 239 -23.69 0.43 -15.91
N PHE A 240 -23.97 1.12 -14.80
CA PHE A 240 -25.05 0.80 -13.88
C PHE A 240 -26.16 1.87 -13.80
N SER A 241 -26.15 2.84 -14.73
CA SER A 241 -27.04 4.00 -14.73
C SER A 241 -26.86 4.93 -13.51
N ASN A 242 -27.76 5.88 -13.29
CA ASN A 242 -27.71 6.80 -12.14
C ASN A 242 -28.41 6.23 -10.89
N GLU A 243 -28.94 5.01 -10.92
CA GLU A 243 -29.66 4.42 -9.78
C GLU A 243 -28.80 4.36 -8.51
N TRP A 244 -27.49 4.17 -8.65
CA TRP A 244 -26.58 4.14 -7.50
C TRP A 244 -26.55 5.43 -6.69
N LYS A 245 -26.86 6.58 -7.30
CA LYS A 245 -26.93 7.89 -6.62
C LYS A 245 -28.21 8.08 -5.80
N THR A 246 -29.11 7.10 -5.83
CA THR A 246 -30.36 7.13 -5.08
C THR A 246 -30.27 6.38 -3.75
N PHE A 247 -29.17 5.65 -3.54
CA PHE A 247 -28.84 5.07 -2.24
C PHE A 247 -28.42 6.18 -1.27
N ASP A 248 -28.60 5.94 0.02
CA ASP A 248 -28.12 6.86 1.05
C ASP A 248 -26.59 6.77 1.08
N ASP A 249 -25.94 7.82 0.60
CA ASP A 249 -24.48 7.89 0.50
C ASP A 249 -23.83 8.35 1.82
N ASP A 250 -24.62 8.69 2.85
CA ASP A 250 -24.16 9.23 4.15
C ASP A 250 -24.27 8.18 5.27
N ILE A 251 -23.52 7.08 5.12
CA ILE A 251 -23.36 6.05 6.16
C ILE A 251 -22.10 6.38 6.95
N SER A 252 -22.27 6.91 8.16
CA SER A 252 -21.18 7.47 8.99
C SER A 252 -20.06 6.49 9.33
N GLU A 253 -20.34 5.20 9.32
CA GLU A 253 -19.38 4.14 9.61
C GLU A 253 -18.46 3.90 8.40
N PHE A 254 -18.95 4.12 7.18
CA PHE A 254 -18.13 4.01 5.97
C PHE A 254 -17.22 5.22 5.80
N LYS A 255 -16.15 5.03 5.01
CA LYS A 255 -15.20 6.11 4.71
C LYS A 255 -15.80 7.14 3.76
N ASP A 256 -16.07 8.33 4.28
CA ASP A 256 -16.61 9.46 3.52
C ASP A 256 -15.62 10.11 2.54
N ILE A 257 -14.32 9.77 2.62
CA ILE A 257 -13.31 10.29 1.70
C ILE A 257 -12.58 9.16 0.96
N PRO A 258 -12.39 9.30 -0.37
CA PRO A 258 -11.78 8.26 -1.19
C PRO A 258 -10.26 8.13 -0.98
N LEU A 259 -9.63 9.10 -0.31
CA LEU A 259 -8.17 9.17 -0.13
C LEU A 259 -7.80 9.78 1.22
N SER A 260 -6.92 9.11 1.97
CA SER A 260 -6.20 9.69 3.12
C SER A 260 -4.72 9.83 2.78
N ILE A 261 -4.26 11.07 2.59
CA ILE A 261 -2.85 11.38 2.29
C ILE A 261 -1.94 10.97 3.46
N PRO A 262 -2.26 11.26 4.74
CA PRO A 262 -1.43 10.79 5.86
C PRO A 262 -1.32 9.27 5.94
N ALA A 263 -2.37 8.52 5.56
CA ALA A 263 -2.37 7.07 5.63
C ALA A 263 -1.30 6.41 4.74
N PHE A 264 -0.81 7.08 3.68
CA PHE A 264 0.35 6.61 2.93
C PHE A 264 1.56 6.42 3.86
N PHE A 265 1.79 7.37 4.77
CA PHE A 265 2.97 7.40 5.63
C PHE A 265 2.77 6.68 6.96
N PHE A 266 1.56 6.70 7.52
CA PHE A 266 1.27 6.16 8.85
C PHE A 266 0.49 4.84 8.83
N GLY A 267 0.04 4.39 7.66
CA GLY A 267 -0.85 3.24 7.50
C GLY A 267 -2.32 3.60 7.75
N THR A 268 -3.22 2.82 7.14
CA THR A 268 -4.66 2.91 7.37
C THR A 268 -5.00 2.09 8.60
N ALA A 269 -5.52 2.74 9.66
CA ALA A 269 -5.98 2.03 10.84
C ALA A 269 -7.16 1.11 10.48
N SER A 270 -7.18 -0.06 11.12
CA SER A 270 -8.35 -0.93 11.17
C SER A 270 -9.06 -0.71 12.51
N GLU A 271 -10.38 -0.72 12.47
CA GLU A 271 -11.25 -0.68 13.64
C GLU A 271 -11.45 -2.10 14.19
N ASP A 272 -12.34 -2.25 15.16
CA ASP A 272 -12.53 -3.50 15.89
C ASP A 272 -13.18 -4.60 15.02
N TYR A 273 -12.59 -5.79 15.08
CA TYR A 273 -13.10 -7.03 14.49
C TYR A 273 -12.52 -8.21 15.26
N SER A 274 -13.15 -9.38 15.14
CA SER A 274 -12.59 -10.65 15.62
C SER A 274 -12.15 -11.52 14.46
N LEU A 275 -11.14 -12.37 14.71
CA LEU A 275 -10.49 -13.16 13.68
C LEU A 275 -10.35 -14.61 14.13
N GLU A 276 -10.80 -15.53 13.29
CA GLU A 276 -10.49 -16.96 13.36
C GLU A 276 -9.74 -17.36 12.08
N GLN A 277 -8.62 -18.07 12.21
CA GLN A 277 -7.74 -18.36 11.08
C GLN A 277 -7.58 -19.86 10.83
N ASP A 278 -7.32 -20.20 9.57
CA ASP A 278 -6.95 -21.53 9.11
C ASP A 278 -7.96 -22.64 9.46
N VAL A 279 -9.25 -22.28 9.46
CA VAL A 279 -10.37 -23.21 9.70
C VAL A 279 -10.50 -24.16 8.52
N LEU A 280 -10.35 -25.46 8.75
CA LEU A 280 -10.53 -26.50 7.73
C LEU A 280 -12.03 -26.65 7.41
N PHE A 281 -12.39 -26.50 6.15
CA PHE A 281 -13.78 -26.72 5.69
C PHE A 281 -13.92 -27.89 4.73
N TYR A 282 -12.82 -28.31 4.08
CA TYR A 282 -12.85 -29.42 3.13
C TYR A 282 -11.53 -30.19 3.12
N GLU A 283 -11.65 -31.53 3.16
CA GLU A 283 -10.56 -32.48 2.96
C GLU A 283 -10.97 -33.46 1.85
N GLY A 284 -10.27 -33.41 0.73
CA GLY A 284 -10.49 -34.31 -0.40
C GLY A 284 -9.75 -35.63 -0.19
N THR A 285 -10.48 -36.74 -0.20
CA THR A 285 -9.93 -38.07 0.10
C THR A 285 -9.81 -38.97 -1.14
N GLU A 286 -10.40 -38.56 -2.27
CA GLU A 286 -10.47 -39.35 -3.49
C GLU A 286 -10.51 -38.47 -4.75
N GLY A 287 -10.32 -39.10 -5.92
CA GLY A 287 -10.39 -38.42 -7.20
C GLY A 287 -9.29 -37.38 -7.41
N VAL A 288 -9.63 -36.31 -8.14
CA VAL A 288 -8.73 -35.17 -8.40
C VAL A 288 -8.42 -34.37 -7.14
N ASP A 289 -9.26 -34.46 -6.10
CA ASP A 289 -9.10 -33.75 -4.83
C ASP A 289 -8.32 -34.54 -3.79
N LYS A 290 -7.77 -35.70 -4.14
CA LYS A 290 -7.04 -36.52 -3.16
C LYS A 290 -5.89 -35.72 -2.53
N GLU A 291 -5.87 -35.66 -1.20
CA GLU A 291 -4.89 -34.90 -0.38
C GLU A 291 -5.07 -33.37 -0.42
N LEU A 292 -6.17 -32.89 -1.02
CA LEU A 292 -6.56 -31.48 -1.00
C LEU A 292 -7.07 -31.10 0.40
N GLU A 293 -6.47 -30.08 1.01
CA GLU A 293 -7.04 -29.43 2.20
C GLU A 293 -7.34 -27.96 1.91
N LEU A 294 -8.60 -27.56 2.07
CA LEU A 294 -9.01 -26.16 1.90
C LEU A 294 -9.45 -25.57 3.23
N ARG A 295 -8.93 -24.38 3.52
CA ARG A 295 -9.18 -23.64 4.74
C ARG A 295 -9.69 -22.24 4.44
N PHE A 296 -10.25 -21.58 5.44
CA PHE A 296 -10.63 -20.16 5.38
C PHE A 296 -10.20 -19.40 6.64
N ASP A 297 -10.16 -18.08 6.53
CA ASP A 297 -10.09 -17.16 7.67
C ASP A 297 -11.44 -16.44 7.77
N ALA A 298 -12.01 -16.37 8.98
CA ALA A 298 -13.24 -15.63 9.27
C ALA A 298 -12.92 -14.34 10.01
N TYR A 299 -13.31 -13.21 9.43
CA TYR A 299 -13.29 -11.90 10.06
C TYR A 299 -14.72 -11.56 10.44
N MET A 300 -15.00 -11.51 11.74
CA MET A 300 -16.35 -11.31 12.25
C MET A 300 -16.47 -9.93 12.88
N PRO A 301 -17.64 -9.29 12.75
CA PRO A 301 -17.87 -7.98 13.31
C PRO A 301 -17.92 -8.04 14.84
N PRO A 302 -17.80 -6.91 15.55
CA PRO A 302 -17.92 -6.87 17.00
C PRO A 302 -19.31 -7.33 17.48
N GLU A 303 -19.48 -7.55 18.79
CA GLU A 303 -20.74 -8.08 19.34
C GLU A 303 -21.94 -7.16 19.04
N ASP A 304 -21.73 -5.84 19.03
CA ASP A 304 -22.70 -4.78 18.73
C ASP A 304 -22.91 -4.52 17.23
N ALA A 305 -22.57 -5.49 16.36
CA ALA A 305 -22.73 -5.40 14.91
C ALA A 305 -24.15 -5.06 14.41
N GLU A 306 -25.18 -5.25 15.22
CA GLU A 306 -26.57 -4.92 14.87
C GLU A 306 -26.78 -3.42 14.62
N SER A 307 -25.91 -2.56 15.14
CA SER A 307 -25.92 -1.12 14.85
C SER A 307 -25.01 -0.71 13.69
N LEU A 308 -24.30 -1.65 13.07
CA LEU A 308 -23.36 -1.40 11.97
C LEU A 308 -24.03 -1.70 10.62
N PRO A 309 -23.64 -1.01 9.54
CA PRO A 309 -24.33 -1.08 8.25
C PRO A 309 -24.31 -2.45 7.59
N GLY A 310 -23.32 -3.30 7.92
CA GLY A 310 -23.22 -4.65 7.37
C GLY A 310 -24.31 -5.60 7.87
N GLU A 311 -24.89 -5.36 9.05
CA GLU A 311 -25.95 -6.20 9.65
C GLU A 311 -25.66 -7.72 9.58
N ARG A 312 -24.38 -8.11 9.73
CA ARG A 312 -23.88 -9.50 9.61
C ARG A 312 -24.11 -10.14 8.25
N SER A 313 -24.34 -9.34 7.21
CA SER A 313 -24.26 -9.77 5.81
C SER A 313 -22.92 -10.44 5.56
N VAL A 314 -22.96 -11.51 4.78
CA VAL A 314 -21.77 -12.31 4.46
C VAL A 314 -21.03 -11.70 3.29
N LEU A 315 -19.70 -11.65 3.39
CA LEU A 315 -18.82 -11.36 2.27
C LEU A 315 -17.82 -12.50 2.07
N ILE A 316 -17.99 -13.28 1.00
CA ILE A 316 -17.05 -14.34 0.60
C ILE A 316 -15.99 -13.71 -0.31
N ARG A 317 -14.73 -13.77 0.11
CA ARG A 317 -13.58 -13.18 -0.57
C ARG A 317 -12.71 -14.26 -1.18
N ILE A 318 -12.47 -14.15 -2.48
CA ILE A 318 -11.70 -15.10 -3.28
C ILE A 318 -10.42 -14.43 -3.80
N HIS A 319 -9.27 -14.98 -3.44
CA HIS A 319 -7.98 -14.40 -3.82
C HIS A 319 -7.67 -14.56 -5.31
N GLY A 320 -6.86 -13.62 -5.83
CA GLY A 320 -6.32 -13.70 -7.20
C GLY A 320 -5.08 -14.58 -7.29
N GLY A 321 -4.36 -14.49 -8.41
CA GLY A 321 -3.10 -15.24 -8.62
C GLY A 321 -3.12 -16.21 -9.81
N GLY A 322 -3.97 -15.95 -10.81
CA GLY A 322 -3.93 -16.68 -12.09
C GLY A 322 -4.12 -18.18 -11.93
N TRP A 323 -4.99 -18.59 -10.99
CA TRP A 323 -5.38 -19.99 -10.72
C TRP A 323 -4.26 -20.93 -10.22
N GLY A 324 -2.99 -20.52 -10.26
CA GLY A 324 -1.85 -21.31 -9.77
C GLY A 324 -1.09 -20.69 -8.58
N THR A 325 -1.40 -19.47 -8.18
CA THR A 325 -0.71 -18.77 -7.08
C THR A 325 -1.70 -18.06 -6.16
N GLY A 326 -1.23 -17.64 -4.99
CA GLY A 326 -2.01 -16.89 -4.02
C GLY A 326 -2.44 -17.72 -2.80
N GLY A 327 -3.36 -17.16 -2.04
CA GLY A 327 -3.88 -17.73 -0.80
C GLY A 327 -4.67 -16.70 0.01
N LYS A 328 -4.95 -17.03 1.26
CA LYS A 328 -5.61 -16.13 2.21
C LYS A 328 -4.71 -14.98 2.64
N GLY A 329 -5.28 -13.99 3.31
CA GLY A 329 -4.55 -12.92 4.00
C GLY A 329 -3.86 -11.97 3.04
N PHE A 330 -2.53 -12.08 2.94
CA PHE A 330 -1.71 -11.15 2.14
C PHE A 330 -2.14 -11.12 0.67
N PHE A 331 -2.41 -12.29 0.08
CA PHE A 331 -2.78 -12.40 -1.34
C PHE A 331 -4.23 -12.03 -1.63
N ASN A 332 -5.09 -11.98 -0.61
CA ASN A 332 -6.47 -11.54 -0.75
C ASN A 332 -6.74 -10.12 -0.20
N PHE A 333 -5.67 -9.36 0.03
CA PHE A 333 -5.75 -7.99 0.54
C PHE A 333 -6.53 -7.90 1.86
N SER A 334 -6.04 -8.57 2.91
CA SER A 334 -6.75 -8.67 4.20
C SER A 334 -7.23 -7.34 4.78
N GLN A 335 -6.61 -6.21 4.44
CA GLN A 335 -7.08 -4.89 4.89
C GLN A 335 -8.52 -4.58 4.45
N ILE A 336 -8.94 -5.13 3.31
CA ILE A 336 -10.33 -5.03 2.83
C ILE A 336 -11.24 -5.87 3.74
N ASN A 337 -10.83 -7.09 4.07
CA ASN A 337 -11.59 -7.99 4.92
C ASN A 337 -11.76 -7.41 6.34
N LYS A 338 -10.68 -6.86 6.91
CA LYS A 338 -10.71 -6.17 8.21
C LYS A 338 -11.66 -4.97 8.21
N TYR A 339 -11.62 -4.17 7.13
CA TYR A 339 -12.51 -3.02 7.01
C TYR A 339 -13.97 -3.47 6.97
N PHE A 340 -14.36 -4.36 6.05
CA PHE A 340 -15.76 -4.80 6.00
C PHE A 340 -16.21 -5.49 7.30
N ALA A 341 -15.34 -6.25 7.96
CA ALA A 341 -15.66 -6.81 9.27
C ALA A 341 -15.95 -5.73 10.32
N SER A 342 -15.15 -4.65 10.36
CA SER A 342 -15.42 -3.53 11.27
C SER A 342 -16.67 -2.73 10.93
N GLN A 343 -17.19 -2.91 9.71
CA GLN A 343 -18.43 -2.30 9.24
C GLN A 343 -19.65 -3.21 9.44
N GLY A 344 -19.51 -4.31 10.17
CA GLY A 344 -20.64 -5.19 10.48
C GLY A 344 -20.80 -6.41 9.58
N TYR A 345 -19.91 -6.64 8.61
CA TYR A 345 -19.99 -7.82 7.73
C TYR A 345 -19.28 -9.03 8.35
N THR A 346 -19.81 -10.23 8.11
CA THR A 346 -19.08 -11.47 8.39
C THR A 346 -18.32 -11.87 7.13
N VAL A 347 -16.99 -11.68 7.14
CA VAL A 347 -16.15 -11.85 5.95
C VAL A 347 -15.38 -13.17 6.01
N PHE A 348 -15.44 -13.96 4.94
CA PHE A 348 -14.70 -15.20 4.80
C PHE A 348 -13.66 -15.09 3.70
N ASP A 349 -12.39 -15.27 4.03
CA ASP A 349 -11.28 -15.35 3.08
C ASP A 349 -11.00 -16.81 2.76
N VAL A 350 -11.41 -17.27 1.58
CA VAL A 350 -11.59 -18.71 1.29
C VAL A 350 -10.53 -19.22 0.32
N GLN A 351 -9.95 -20.38 0.63
CA GLN A 351 -9.08 -21.10 -0.30
C GLN A 351 -9.87 -21.93 -1.31
N TYR A 352 -9.29 -22.05 -2.49
CA TYR A 352 -9.67 -22.99 -3.53
C TYR A 352 -8.41 -23.71 -4.03
N GLY A 353 -8.59 -24.86 -4.68
CA GLY A 353 -7.47 -25.60 -5.28
C GLY A 353 -6.72 -24.78 -6.33
N LEU A 354 -5.41 -24.98 -6.43
CA LEU A 354 -4.52 -24.27 -7.36
C LEU A 354 -3.87 -25.24 -8.35
N GLU A 355 -3.65 -24.77 -9.59
CA GLU A 355 -2.94 -25.55 -10.61
C GLU A 355 -1.51 -25.87 -10.17
N GLU A 356 -1.12 -27.15 -10.28
CA GLU A 356 0.21 -27.66 -9.91
C GLU A 356 1.36 -26.89 -10.59
N SER A 357 1.16 -26.42 -11.82
CA SER A 357 2.16 -25.64 -12.57
C SER A 357 2.59 -24.35 -11.85
N GLY A 358 1.69 -23.78 -11.04
CA GLY A 358 1.92 -22.57 -10.25
C GLY A 358 2.76 -22.79 -8.98
N GLN A 359 2.93 -24.03 -8.53
CA GLN A 359 3.71 -24.36 -7.32
C GLN A 359 5.18 -23.93 -7.43
N SER A 360 5.71 -23.81 -8.67
CA SER A 360 7.09 -23.39 -8.94
C SER A 360 7.40 -21.91 -8.61
N ALA A 361 6.38 -21.08 -8.36
CA ALA A 361 6.51 -19.66 -8.07
C ALA A 361 6.72 -19.37 -6.57
N VAL A 362 7.84 -19.81 -5.99
CA VAL A 362 8.15 -19.86 -4.54
C VAL A 362 7.71 -18.64 -3.68
N PHE A 363 7.71 -17.42 -4.23
CA PHE A 363 7.34 -16.21 -3.47
C PHE A 363 5.85 -15.82 -3.57
N LEU A 364 5.07 -16.56 -4.37
CA LEU A 364 3.65 -16.35 -4.62
C LEU A 364 2.80 -17.59 -4.33
N SER A 365 3.42 -18.71 -3.92
CA SER A 365 2.76 -19.99 -3.72
C SER A 365 1.94 -20.05 -2.43
N GLY A 366 0.81 -20.76 -2.49
CA GLY A 366 0.01 -21.14 -1.32
C GLY A 366 0.60 -22.35 -0.58
N PRO A 367 -0.10 -22.89 0.43
CA PRO A 367 0.28 -24.15 1.09
C PRO A 367 0.34 -25.32 0.11
N ASP A 368 1.24 -26.29 0.33
CA ASP A 368 1.38 -27.45 -0.58
C ASP A 368 0.09 -28.25 -0.73
N THR A 369 -0.76 -28.26 0.30
CA THR A 369 -2.03 -29.00 0.34
C THR A 369 -3.13 -28.42 -0.54
N VAL A 370 -2.93 -27.28 -1.20
CA VAL A 370 -3.94 -26.70 -2.11
C VAL A 370 -3.65 -27.00 -3.58
N TYR A 371 -2.54 -27.66 -3.91
CA TYR A 371 -2.12 -27.85 -5.30
C TYR A 371 -2.56 -29.20 -5.89
N GLY A 372 -2.95 -29.19 -7.17
CA GLY A 372 -3.35 -30.38 -7.91
C GLY A 372 -3.59 -30.10 -9.41
N ASP A 373 -4.03 -31.11 -10.14
CA ASP A 373 -4.45 -30.99 -11.56
C ASP A 373 -5.90 -30.48 -11.64
N PHE A 374 -6.13 -29.30 -11.07
CA PHE A 374 -7.46 -28.70 -10.96
C PHE A 374 -7.81 -27.88 -12.19
N SER A 375 -8.97 -28.16 -12.76
CA SER A 375 -9.59 -27.28 -13.75
C SER A 375 -10.29 -26.09 -13.09
N ILE A 376 -10.69 -25.09 -13.87
CA ILE A 376 -11.54 -24.00 -13.37
C ILE A 376 -12.85 -24.53 -12.78
N ASP A 377 -13.43 -25.59 -13.36
CA ASP A 377 -14.66 -26.19 -12.86
C ASP A 377 -14.45 -26.81 -11.47
N ASP A 378 -13.28 -27.41 -11.21
CA ASP A 378 -12.90 -27.90 -9.88
C ASP A 378 -12.79 -26.75 -8.88
N MET A 379 -12.13 -25.65 -9.26
CA MET A 379 -11.99 -24.47 -8.40
C MET A 379 -13.34 -23.85 -8.05
N VAL A 380 -14.26 -23.76 -9.02
CA VAL A 380 -15.62 -23.28 -8.81
C VAL A 380 -16.40 -24.24 -7.91
N ARG A 381 -16.25 -25.55 -8.11
CA ARG A 381 -16.84 -26.59 -7.24
C ARG A 381 -16.33 -26.49 -5.80
N HIS A 382 -15.03 -26.24 -5.59
CA HIS A 382 -14.45 -26.03 -4.26
C HIS A 382 -15.08 -24.84 -3.53
N LEU A 383 -15.33 -23.75 -4.23
CA LEU A 383 -16.04 -22.60 -3.68
C LEU A 383 -17.51 -22.93 -3.38
N GLY A 384 -18.15 -23.74 -4.22
CA GLY A 384 -19.48 -24.28 -3.95
C GLY A 384 -19.55 -25.09 -2.66
N ILE A 385 -18.57 -25.98 -2.42
CA ILE A 385 -18.45 -26.75 -1.18
C ILE A 385 -18.35 -25.81 0.04
N PHE A 386 -17.62 -24.70 -0.07
CA PHE A 386 -17.57 -23.70 0.99
C PHE A 386 -18.94 -23.08 1.27
N THR A 387 -19.77 -22.83 0.26
CA THR A 387 -21.13 -22.29 0.47
C THR A 387 -22.01 -23.26 1.27
N THR A 388 -21.89 -24.56 1.05
CA THR A 388 -22.57 -25.60 1.86
C THR A 388 -22.04 -25.63 3.28
N TYR A 389 -20.71 -25.60 3.46
CA TYR A 389 -20.10 -25.50 4.79
C TYR A 389 -20.63 -24.28 5.55
N LEU A 390 -20.69 -23.12 4.90
CA LEU A 390 -21.21 -21.90 5.50
C LEU A 390 -22.68 -22.05 5.89
N ALA A 391 -23.50 -22.65 5.04
CA ALA A 391 -24.91 -22.88 5.33
C ALA A 391 -25.13 -23.83 6.53
N ASP A 392 -24.21 -24.77 6.76
CA ASP A 392 -24.26 -25.70 7.89
C ASP A 392 -23.71 -25.08 9.19
N ASN A 393 -22.88 -24.04 9.09
CA ASN A 393 -22.17 -23.44 10.22
C ASN A 393 -22.49 -21.94 10.41
N SER A 394 -23.54 -21.42 9.78
CA SER A 394 -23.88 -19.99 9.80
C SER A 394 -24.08 -19.46 11.22
N ASP A 395 -24.70 -20.27 12.09
CA ASP A 395 -24.97 -19.92 13.49
C ASP A 395 -23.67 -19.75 14.29
N THR A 396 -22.62 -20.53 13.98
CA THR A 396 -21.31 -20.42 14.64
C THR A 396 -20.65 -19.07 14.39
N TYR A 397 -20.83 -18.52 13.20
CA TYR A 397 -20.27 -17.23 12.79
C TYR A 397 -21.25 -16.07 12.93
N ASN A 398 -22.48 -16.35 13.37
CA ASN A 398 -23.61 -15.43 13.34
C ASN A 398 -23.69 -14.69 11.99
N ALA A 399 -23.69 -15.47 10.91
CA ALA A 399 -23.64 -15.03 9.53
C ALA A 399 -25.06 -15.00 8.92
N ASP A 400 -25.48 -13.87 8.37
CA ASP A 400 -26.76 -13.78 7.65
C ASP A 400 -26.63 -14.37 6.24
N ILE A 401 -26.92 -15.67 6.13
CA ILE A 401 -26.94 -16.37 4.85
C ILE A 401 -28.08 -15.91 3.92
N ASN A 402 -29.00 -15.06 4.36
CA ASN A 402 -30.00 -14.41 3.48
C ASN A 402 -29.46 -13.12 2.83
N SER A 403 -28.21 -12.76 3.10
CA SER A 403 -27.54 -11.58 2.56
C SER A 403 -26.07 -11.88 2.27
N VAL A 404 -25.80 -12.56 1.15
CA VAL A 404 -24.45 -13.01 0.78
C VAL A 404 -23.92 -12.25 -0.42
N PHE A 405 -22.68 -11.78 -0.32
CA PHE A 405 -21.93 -11.16 -1.41
C PHE A 405 -20.67 -11.97 -1.71
N ILE A 406 -20.31 -12.10 -2.99
CA ILE A 406 -19.12 -12.84 -3.42
C ILE A 406 -18.21 -11.91 -4.21
N SER A 407 -16.96 -11.78 -3.78
CA SER A 407 -16.01 -10.83 -4.36
C SER A 407 -14.63 -11.46 -4.54
N GLY A 408 -13.91 -11.05 -5.58
CA GLY A 408 -12.52 -11.44 -5.77
C GLY A 408 -11.77 -10.53 -6.73
N GLY A 409 -10.44 -10.58 -6.67
CA GLY A 409 -9.55 -9.83 -7.56
C GLY A 409 -8.94 -10.72 -8.63
N SER A 410 -8.80 -10.23 -9.87
CA SER A 410 -8.14 -10.98 -10.97
C SER A 410 -8.79 -12.36 -11.18
N ALA A 411 -8.04 -13.47 -11.12
CA ALA A 411 -8.56 -14.83 -11.21
C ALA A 411 -9.67 -15.11 -10.18
N GLY A 412 -9.54 -14.60 -8.94
CA GLY A 412 -10.59 -14.74 -7.93
C GLY A 412 -11.87 -13.99 -8.28
N GLY A 413 -11.75 -12.86 -8.98
CA GLY A 413 -12.92 -12.13 -9.52
C GLY A 413 -13.57 -12.86 -10.69
N GLN A 414 -12.77 -13.55 -11.52
CA GLN A 414 -13.30 -14.44 -12.54
C GLN A 414 -14.03 -15.64 -11.91
N LEU A 415 -13.48 -16.26 -10.86
CA LEU A 415 -14.13 -17.36 -10.13
C LEU A 415 -15.40 -16.91 -9.42
N ALA A 416 -15.40 -15.74 -8.79
CA ALA A 416 -16.59 -15.13 -8.20
C ALA A 416 -17.72 -15.00 -9.23
N ASN A 417 -17.41 -14.43 -10.42
CA ASN A 417 -18.36 -14.32 -11.51
C ASN A 417 -18.80 -15.69 -12.05
N ALA A 418 -17.89 -16.64 -12.19
CA ALA A 418 -18.21 -17.98 -12.69
C ALA A 418 -19.21 -18.69 -11.75
N LEU A 419 -18.96 -18.63 -10.44
CA LEU A 419 -19.82 -19.21 -9.41
C LEU A 419 -21.23 -18.58 -9.42
N THR A 420 -21.32 -17.25 -9.42
CA THR A 420 -22.60 -16.54 -9.36
C THR A 420 -23.41 -16.63 -10.66
N LEU A 421 -22.75 -16.60 -11.83
CA LEU A 421 -23.41 -16.79 -13.12
C LEU A 421 -23.90 -18.23 -13.32
N ALA A 422 -23.08 -19.22 -12.94
CA ALA A 422 -23.47 -20.62 -13.03
C ALA A 422 -24.70 -20.91 -12.15
N SER A 423 -24.72 -20.41 -10.91
CA SER A 423 -25.86 -20.54 -10.01
C SER A 423 -27.12 -19.84 -10.55
N SER A 424 -26.99 -18.60 -11.05
CA SER A 424 -28.14 -17.81 -11.55
C SER A 424 -28.68 -18.25 -12.91
N SER A 425 -27.89 -18.97 -13.71
CA SER A 425 -28.32 -19.50 -15.01
C SER A 425 -29.43 -20.56 -14.92
N GLY A 426 -29.53 -21.25 -13.78
CA GLY A 426 -30.42 -22.41 -13.58
C GLY A 426 -29.85 -23.73 -14.08
N ASP A 427 -28.71 -23.73 -14.78
CA ASP A 427 -28.07 -24.96 -15.29
C ASP A 427 -27.23 -25.67 -14.20
N TYR A 428 -26.80 -24.94 -13.18
CA TYR A 428 -25.98 -25.45 -12.06
C TYR A 428 -26.58 -25.07 -10.71
N PRO A 429 -27.83 -25.47 -10.42
CA PRO A 429 -28.58 -25.02 -9.24
C PRO A 429 -27.93 -25.44 -7.92
N ASP A 430 -27.17 -26.54 -7.93
CA ASP A 430 -26.56 -27.13 -6.72
C ASP A 430 -25.13 -26.60 -6.48
N LEU A 431 -24.63 -25.69 -7.31
CA LEU A 431 -23.26 -25.18 -7.20
C LEU A 431 -23.10 -24.18 -6.04
N VAL A 432 -24.15 -23.42 -5.74
CA VAL A 432 -24.25 -22.60 -4.53
C VAL A 432 -25.34 -23.22 -3.67
N ASP A 433 -25.09 -23.36 -2.37
CA ASP A 433 -26.08 -23.96 -1.47
C ASP A 433 -27.41 -23.16 -1.52
N PRO A 434 -28.55 -23.84 -1.77
CA PRO A 434 -29.83 -23.16 -2.00
C PRO A 434 -30.40 -22.46 -0.76
N ARG A 435 -29.81 -22.65 0.43
CA ARG A 435 -30.17 -21.89 1.63
C ARG A 435 -29.60 -20.48 1.62
N LEU A 436 -28.58 -20.20 0.80
CA LEU A 436 -27.98 -18.88 0.71
C LEU A 436 -28.74 -18.00 -0.29
N THR A 437 -28.91 -16.73 0.07
CA THR A 437 -29.41 -15.70 -0.85
C THR A 437 -28.25 -14.81 -1.28
N VAL A 438 -27.72 -15.05 -2.47
CA VAL A 438 -26.66 -14.25 -3.08
C VAL A 438 -27.25 -12.97 -3.68
N LYS A 439 -26.76 -11.81 -3.22
CA LYS A 439 -27.25 -10.48 -3.63
C LYS A 439 -26.29 -9.75 -4.58
N GLY A 440 -25.02 -10.15 -4.67
CA GLY A 440 -24.03 -9.49 -5.50
C GLY A 440 -22.69 -10.19 -5.57
#